data_AF-A0A0Q6XTJ9-F1
#
_entry.id   AF-A0A0Q6XTJ9-F1
#
_cell.length_a   1.000
_cell.length_b   1.000
_cell.length_c   1.000
_cell.angle_alpha   90.00
_cell.angle_beta   90.00
_cell.angle_gamma   90.00
#
_symmetry.space_group_name_H-M   'P 1'
#
loop_
_entity.id
_entity.type
_entity.pdbx_description
1 polymer ?
#
loop_
_entity_poly.entity_id
_entity_poly.type
_entity_poly.pdbx_seq_one_letter_code
_entity_poly.pdbx_strand_id
1 'polypeptide(L)'
;MPFGVPAEDRATWEDHEVQLLADALRPWREKHSDVHVLEDVRLLPPARALSRRSASAGLVVVGWSAEREPGPTLRALLAEALCPVAVVPT
;
A
#
# COMPACT_ATOMS: atom_id res chain seq x y z
N MET A 1 -5.89 11.21 -28.05
CA MET A 1 -5.10 9.96 -27.96
C MET A 1 -4.19 10.10 -26.73
N PRO A 2 -3.80 9.06 -25.97
CA PRO A 2 -3.66 7.69 -26.50
C PRO A 2 -3.84 6.47 -25.55
N PHE A 3 -3.86 5.30 -26.20
CA PHE A 3 -3.39 3.96 -25.77
C PHE A 3 -3.84 3.42 -24.40
N GLY A 4 -4.85 2.55 -24.42
CA GLY A 4 -4.96 1.53 -23.39
C GLY A 4 -3.71 0.64 -23.46
N VAL A 5 -2.94 0.63 -22.39
CA VAL A 5 -1.77 -0.24 -22.23
C VAL A 5 -2.15 -1.67 -22.66
N PRO A 6 -1.43 -2.28 -23.62
CA PRO A 6 -1.61 -3.67 -24.00
C PRO A 6 -1.66 -4.59 -22.77
N ALA A 7 -2.50 -5.63 -22.81
CA ALA A 7 -2.66 -6.54 -21.67
C ALA A 7 -1.34 -7.23 -21.27
N GLU A 8 -0.43 -7.46 -22.22
CA GLU A 8 0.93 -7.98 -22.02
C GLU A 8 1.83 -7.02 -21.24
N ASP A 9 1.75 -5.73 -21.52
CA ASP A 9 2.46 -4.68 -20.77
C ASP A 9 1.89 -4.53 -19.36
N ARG A 10 0.58 -4.73 -19.20
CA ARG A 10 -0.08 -4.73 -17.89
C ARG A 10 0.30 -5.96 -17.05
N ALA A 11 0.34 -7.15 -17.66
CA ALA A 11 0.75 -8.37 -16.97
C ALA A 11 2.20 -8.30 -16.52
N THR A 12 3.09 -7.80 -17.39
CA THR A 12 4.51 -7.60 -17.06
C THR A 12 4.70 -6.58 -15.94
N TRP A 13 3.89 -5.51 -15.91
CA TRP A 13 3.87 -4.55 -14.81
C TRP A 13 3.36 -5.17 -13.50
N GLU A 14 2.24 -5.90 -13.55
CA GLU A 14 1.67 -6.57 -12.36
C GLU A 14 2.66 -7.56 -11.75
N ASP A 15 3.32 -8.39 -12.57
CA ASP A 15 4.32 -9.36 -12.11
C ASP A 15 5.53 -8.66 -11.47
N HIS A 16 5.99 -7.56 -12.07
CA HIS A 16 7.10 -6.77 -11.52
C HIS A 16 6.74 -6.21 -10.14
N GLU A 17 5.60 -5.52 -10.01
CA GLU A 17 5.20 -4.89 -8.73
C GLU A 17 4.97 -5.94 -7.63
N VAL A 18 4.41 -7.10 -7.98
CA VAL A 18 4.28 -8.23 -7.05
C VAL A 18 5.65 -8.72 -6.60
N GLN A 19 6.61 -8.87 -7.52
CA GLN A 19 7.97 -9.29 -7.17
C GLN A 19 8.69 -8.28 -6.27
N LEU A 20 8.57 -6.98 -6.57
CA LEU A 20 9.14 -5.92 -5.72
C LEU A 20 8.57 -5.95 -4.31
N LEU A 21 7.25 -6.12 -4.18
CA LEU A 21 6.61 -6.20 -2.88
C LEU A 21 7.06 -7.46 -2.12
N ALA A 22 7.14 -8.60 -2.80
CA ALA A 22 7.61 -9.85 -2.20
C ALA A 22 9.06 -9.74 -1.69
N ASP A 23 9.95 -9.12 -2.47
CA ASP A 23 11.35 -8.91 -2.09
C ASP A 23 11.48 -7.94 -0.89
N ALA A 24 10.69 -6.86 -0.86
CA ALA A 24 10.67 -5.92 0.25
C ALA A 24 10.20 -6.54 1.57
N LEU A 25 9.27 -7.50 1.50
CA LEU A 25 8.70 -8.17 2.67
C LEU A 25 9.53 -9.38 3.14
N ARG A 26 10.41 -9.93 2.30
CA ARG A 26 11.17 -11.16 2.61
C ARG A 26 11.92 -11.10 3.95
N PRO A 27 12.72 -10.05 4.26
CA PRO A 27 13.46 -10.01 5.53
C PRO A 27 12.54 -9.99 6.76
N TRP A 28 11.36 -9.40 6.63
CA TRP A 28 10.38 -9.31 7.72
C TRP A 28 9.63 -10.61 7.92
N ARG A 29 9.26 -11.31 6.83
CA ARG A 29 8.66 -12.65 6.91
C ARG A 29 9.60 -13.66 7.56
N GLU A 30 10.91 -13.57 7.30
CA GLU A 30 11.92 -14.41 7.93
C GLU A 30 12.06 -14.11 9.43
N LYS A 31 12.05 -12.82 9.79
CA LYS A 31 12.19 -12.36 11.18
C LYS A 31 10.96 -12.60 12.05
N HIS A 32 9.76 -12.52 11.47
CA HIS A 32 8.46 -12.61 12.15
C HIS A 32 7.59 -13.68 11.48
N SER A 33 8.04 -14.93 11.54
CA SER A 33 7.41 -16.07 10.85
C SER A 33 6.04 -16.47 11.38
N ASP A 34 5.69 -16.02 12.58
CA ASP A 34 4.38 -16.17 13.21
C ASP A 34 3.32 -15.21 12.65
N VAL A 35 3.74 -14.15 11.95
CA VAL A 35 2.84 -13.17 11.34
C VAL A 35 2.52 -13.58 9.91
N HIS A 36 1.25 -13.92 9.66
CA HIS A 36 0.79 -14.20 8.30
C HIS A 36 0.68 -12.92 7.47
N VAL A 37 1.55 -12.76 6.48
CA VAL A 37 1.58 -11.60 5.59
C VAL A 37 0.91 -11.93 4.26
N LEU A 38 -0.13 -11.16 3.91
CA LEU A 38 -0.80 -11.19 2.62
C LEU A 38 -0.35 -9.98 1.79
N GLU A 39 0.21 -10.25 0.62
CA GLU A 39 0.62 -9.23 -0.35
C GLU A 39 -0.59 -8.75 -1.16
N ASP A 40 -0.67 -7.44 -1.40
CA ASP A 40 -1.79 -6.83 -2.11
C ASP A 40 -1.37 -5.65 -2.98
N VAL A 41 -1.09 -5.92 -4.26
CA VAL A 41 -0.85 -4.89 -5.27
C VAL A 41 -2.19 -4.47 -5.90
N ARG A 42 -2.46 -3.16 -5.95
CA ARG A 42 -3.72 -2.61 -6.46
C ARG A 42 -3.47 -1.50 -7.47
N LEU A 43 -4.06 -1.62 -8.65
CA LEU A 43 -4.13 -0.54 -9.63
C LEU A 43 -5.21 0.49 -9.25
N LEU A 44 -4.99 1.20 -8.14
CA LEU A 44 -5.88 2.21 -7.58
C LEU A 44 -5.06 3.38 -6.99
N PRO A 45 -5.62 4.60 -6.92
CA PRO A 45 -5.00 5.67 -6.15
C PRO A 45 -4.78 5.22 -4.68
N PRO A 46 -3.61 5.49 -4.08
CA PRO A 46 -3.25 4.96 -2.76
C PRO A 46 -4.28 5.24 -1.66
N ALA A 47 -4.78 6.48 -1.58
CA ALA A 47 -5.80 6.86 -0.61
C ALA A 47 -7.07 6.00 -0.72
N ARG A 48 -7.51 5.74 -1.96
CA ARG A 48 -8.72 4.93 -2.22
C ARG A 48 -8.48 3.45 -1.92
N ALA A 49 -7.30 2.93 -2.24
CA ALA A 49 -6.94 1.54 -1.93
C ALA A 49 -6.93 1.31 -0.41
N LEU A 50 -6.25 2.19 0.34
CA LEU A 50 -6.14 2.12 1.79
C LEU A 50 -7.48 2.35 2.50
N SER A 51 -8.27 3.35 2.07
CA SER A 51 -9.61 3.59 2.65
C SER A 51 -10.53 2.36 2.46
N ARG A 52 -10.54 1.73 1.28
CA ARG A 52 -11.30 0.49 1.05
C ARG A 52 -10.86 -0.65 1.98
N ARG A 53 -9.55 -0.81 2.19
CA ARG A 53 -9.01 -1.84 3.08
C ARG A 53 -9.27 -1.54 4.56
N SER A 54 -9.33 -0.26 4.94
CA SER A 54 -9.65 0.16 6.32
C SER A 54 -10.99 -0.36 6.81
N ALA A 55 -11.97 -0.59 5.90
CA ALA A 55 -13.28 -1.14 6.24
C ALA A 55 -13.23 -2.54 6.90
N SER A 56 -12.18 -3.31 6.62
CA SER A 56 -11.99 -4.67 7.15
C SER A 56 -10.72 -4.83 7.98
N ALA A 57 -10.00 -3.73 8.24
CA ALA A 57 -8.74 -3.76 8.98
C ALA A 57 -8.96 -3.30 10.42
N GLY A 58 -8.21 -3.87 11.36
CA GLY A 58 -8.17 -3.38 12.75
C GLY A 58 -7.31 -2.12 12.93
N LEU A 59 -6.32 -1.92 12.04
CA LEU A 59 -5.37 -0.81 12.06
C LEU A 59 -4.79 -0.63 10.65
N VAL A 60 -4.63 0.62 10.22
CA VAL A 60 -3.82 0.96 9.04
C VAL A 60 -2.55 1.68 9.51
N VAL A 61 -1.40 1.25 9.01
CA VAL A 61 -0.10 1.86 9.33
C VAL A 61 0.46 2.51 8.07
N VAL A 62 0.90 3.76 8.18
CA VAL A 62 1.51 4.52 7.10
C VAL A 62 2.77 5.23 7.57
N GLY A 63 3.79 5.27 6.70
CA GLY A 63 5.00 6.05 6.95
C GLY A 63 4.80 7.54 6.65
N TRP A 64 5.52 8.39 7.37
CA TRP A 64 5.53 9.84 7.14
C TRP A 64 6.92 10.42 7.45
N SER A 65 7.45 11.21 6.52
CA SER A 65 8.63 12.04 6.76
C SER A 65 8.23 13.25 7.61
N ALA A 66 8.56 13.24 8.90
CA ALA A 66 8.16 14.29 9.85
C ALA A 66 8.61 15.72 9.47
N GLU A 67 9.66 15.83 8.65
CA GLU A 67 10.16 17.10 8.11
C GLU A 67 9.31 17.67 6.96
N ARG A 68 8.27 16.95 6.51
CA ARG A 68 7.45 17.32 5.36
C ARG A 68 5.99 17.41 5.75
N GLU A 69 5.29 18.36 5.13
CA GLU A 69 3.84 18.43 5.23
C GLU A 69 3.17 17.13 4.76
N PRO A 70 2.09 16.68 5.43
CA PRO A 70 1.33 15.50 5.03
C PRO A 70 0.90 15.54 3.55
N GLY A 71 1.36 14.55 2.79
CA GLY A 71 0.97 14.36 1.40
C GLY A 71 -0.55 14.10 1.24
N PRO A 72 -1.08 14.20 0.00
CA PRO A 72 -2.51 14.03 -0.25
C PRO A 72 -3.04 12.66 0.20
N THR A 73 -2.24 11.60 0.09
CA THR A 73 -2.62 10.26 0.56
C THR A 73 -2.84 10.21 2.07
N LEU A 74 -1.91 10.76 2.85
CA LEU A 74 -2.01 10.76 4.31
C LEU A 74 -3.19 11.60 4.77
N ARG A 75 -3.38 12.79 4.19
CA ARG A 75 -4.52 13.66 4.52
C ARG A 75 -5.86 13.00 4.21
N ALA A 76 -6.00 12.37 3.06
CA ALA A 76 -7.23 11.67 2.69
C ALA A 76 -7.48 10.48 3.63
N LEU A 77 -6.44 9.70 3.97
CA LEU A 77 -6.57 8.57 4.88
C LEU A 77 -7.01 9.01 6.29
N LEU A 78 -6.44 10.09 6.81
CA LEU A 78 -6.84 10.64 8.12
C LEU A 78 -8.28 11.16 8.13
N ALA A 79 -8.81 11.59 6.99
CA ALA A 79 -10.19 12.06 6.86
C ALA A 79 -11.21 10.93 6.64
N GLU A 80 -10.82 9.85 5.94
CA GLU A 80 -11.76 8.88 5.37
C GLU A 80 -11.56 7.43 5.84
N ALA A 81 -10.52 7.14 6.63
CA ALA A 81 -10.31 5.77 7.14
C ALA A 81 -11.44 5.33 8.09
N LEU A 82 -11.85 4.07 7.95
CA LEU A 82 -12.89 3.44 8.76
C LEU A 82 -12.34 2.66 9.96
N CYS A 83 -11.02 2.75 10.19
CA CYS A 83 -10.32 2.15 11.33
C CYS A 83 -9.25 3.12 11.86
N PRO A 84 -8.67 2.87 13.05
CA PRO A 84 -7.52 3.63 13.54
C PRO A 84 -6.37 3.66 12.52
N VAL A 85 -5.67 4.79 12.47
CA VAL A 85 -4.50 5.00 11.61
C VAL A 85 -3.28 5.32 12.47
N ALA A 86 -2.23 4.49 12.38
CA ALA A 86 -0.94 4.76 12.97
C ALA A 86 -0.03 5.43 11.92
N VAL A 87 0.39 6.66 12.21
CA VAL A 87 1.35 7.39 11.39
C VAL A 87 2.73 7.24 12.02
N VAL A 88 3.63 6.56 11.33
CA VAL A 88 4.97 6.24 11.82
C VAL A 88 5.98 7.18 11.16
N PRO A 89 6.74 7.96 11.95
CA PRO A 89 7.84 8.75 11.40
C PRO A 89 8.87 7.84 10.74
N THR A 90 9.25 8.16 9.49
CA THR A 90 10.26 7.45 8.69
C THR A 90 11.41 8.36 8.35
#